data_AF-A0A7K6FCN6-F1
#
_entry.id   AF-A0A7K6FCN6-F1
#
_cell.length_a   1.000
_cell.length_b   1.000
_cell.length_c   1.000
_cell.angle_alpha   90.00
_cell.angle_beta   90.00
_cell.angle_gamma   90.00
#
_symmetry.space_group_name_H-M   'P 1'
#
loop_
_entity.id
_entity.type
_entity.pdbx_description
1 polymer ?
#
loop_
_entity_poly.entity_id
_entity_poly.type
_entity_poly.pdbx_seq_one_letter_code
_entity_poly.pdbx_strand_id
1 'polypeptide(L)' 'LSPLSPGAVRSLGSAKARYDFSARDRTELSLREGDIVRVLSRKGQPGWWKGEIYGRVGWFPANYVDEDYSDYC' A
#
# COMPACT_ATOMS: atom_id res chain seq x y z
N LEU A 1 26.50 20.12 1.77
CA LEU A 1 25.89 18.78 1.90
C LEU A 1 24.38 18.98 1.86
N SER A 2 23.73 18.60 0.76
CA SER A 2 22.30 18.86 0.57
C SER A 2 21.47 18.14 1.63
N PRO A 3 20.55 18.81 2.35
CA PRO A 3 19.67 18.14 3.30
C PRO A 3 18.73 17.21 2.52
N LEU A 4 18.82 15.93 2.80
CA LEU A 4 17.94 14.91 2.24
C LEU A 4 16.51 15.29 2.65
N SER A 5 15.65 15.53 1.67
CA SER A 5 14.30 16.07 1.87
C SER A 5 13.54 15.30 2.97
N PRO A 6 13.07 15.97 4.05
CA PRO A 6 12.24 15.30 5.05
C PRO A 6 10.89 14.99 4.42
N GLY A 7 10.58 13.70 4.20
CA GLY A 7 9.21 13.27 3.91
C GLY A 7 8.94 12.66 2.53
N ALA A 8 9.96 12.34 1.73
CA ALA A 8 9.74 11.40 0.63
C ALA A 8 9.51 10.00 1.23
N VAL A 9 8.27 9.67 1.59
CA VAL A 9 7.90 8.32 2.00
C VAL A 9 8.22 7.41 0.81
N ARG A 10 9.34 6.70 0.89
CA ARG A 10 9.78 5.77 -0.14
C ARG A 10 8.74 4.67 -0.23
N SER A 11 7.85 4.79 -1.20
CA SER A 11 6.91 3.73 -1.53
C SER A 11 7.73 2.52 -1.97
N LEU A 12 7.49 1.37 -1.34
CA LEU A 12 8.15 0.11 -1.66
C LEU A 12 7.72 -0.44 -3.03
N GLY A 13 6.56 -0.03 -3.51
CA GLY A 13 6.00 -0.41 -4.80
C GLY A 13 4.52 -0.02 -4.91
N SER A 14 3.86 -0.54 -5.94
CA SER A 14 2.42 -0.46 -6.15
C SER A 14 1.81 -1.85 -6.07
N ALA A 15 0.63 -1.95 -5.49
CA ALA A 15 -0.13 -3.19 -5.42
C ALA A 15 -1.56 -2.96 -5.92
N LYS A 16 -2.08 -3.87 -6.73
CA LYS A 16 -3.42 -3.82 -7.27
C LYS A 16 -4.35 -4.69 -6.44
N ALA A 17 -5.41 -4.12 -5.90
CA ALA A 17 -6.43 -4.86 -5.19
C ALA A 17 -7.17 -5.84 -6.12
N ARG A 18 -7.18 -7.13 -5.75
CA ARG A 18 -7.93 -8.19 -6.44
C ARG A 18 -9.33 -8.39 -5.88
N TYR A 19 -9.55 -7.96 -4.64
CA TYR A 19 -10.82 -8.08 -3.95
C TYR A 19 -11.13 -6.77 -3.24
N ASP A 20 -12.40 -6.52 -2.99
CA ASP A 20 -12.78 -5.44 -2.09
C ASP A 20 -12.42 -5.81 -0.64
N PHE A 21 -11.94 -4.81 0.08
CA PHE A 21 -11.65 -4.92 1.50
C PHE A 21 -12.20 -3.68 2.19
N SER A 22 -13.14 -3.86 3.12
CA SER A 22 -13.65 -2.76 3.93
C SER A 22 -12.78 -2.60 5.17
N ALA A 23 -12.20 -1.42 5.34
CA ALA A 23 -11.52 -1.07 6.58
C ALA A 23 -12.53 -1.12 7.74
N ARG A 24 -12.15 -1.78 8.83
CA ARG A 24 -12.92 -1.89 10.07
C ARG A 24 -12.63 -0.70 10.98
N ASP A 25 -11.41 -0.16 10.90
CA ASP A 25 -10.91 0.91 11.77
C ASP A 25 -10.13 1.98 10.99
N ARG A 26 -9.85 3.11 11.65
CA ARG A 26 -9.06 4.23 11.09
C ARG A 26 -7.61 3.86 10.79
N THR A 27 -7.14 2.74 11.33
CA THR A 27 -5.81 2.19 11.06
C THR A 27 -5.78 1.38 9.77
N GLU A 28 -6.93 0.92 9.28
CA GLU A 28 -7.04 0.08 8.09
C GLU A 28 -7.37 0.90 6.84
N LEU A 29 -6.96 0.40 5.67
CA LEU A 29 -7.21 1.02 4.38
C LEU A 29 -8.26 0.22 3.63
N SER A 30 -9.35 0.86 3.21
CA SER A 30 -10.34 0.20 2.37
C SER A 30 -9.82 0.08 0.95
N LEU A 31 -9.99 -1.09 0.36
CA LEU A 31 -9.60 -1.42 -1.01
C LEU A 31 -10.84 -1.75 -1.83
N ARG A 32 -10.81 -1.45 -3.12
CA ARG A 32 -11.78 -1.97 -4.10
C ARG A 32 -11.03 -2.75 -5.16
N GLU A 33 -11.66 -3.80 -5.69
CA GLU A 33 -11.10 -4.52 -6.84
C GLU A 33 -10.71 -3.53 -7.95
N GLY A 34 -9.46 -3.64 -8.41
CA GLY A 34 -8.88 -2.75 -9.42
C GLY A 34 -8.18 -1.51 -8.88
N ASP A 35 -8.33 -1.16 -7.60
CA ASP A 35 -7.62 -0.02 -7.02
C ASP A 35 -6.11 -0.27 -6.94
N ILE A 36 -5.32 0.78 -7.17
CA ILE A 36 -3.85 0.74 -7.08
C ILE A 36 -3.42 1.40 -5.77
N VAL A 37 -2.90 0.59 -4.86
CA VAL A 37 -2.35 1.02 -3.58
C VAL A 37 -0.87 1.32 -3.71
N ARG A 38 -0.42 2.47 -3.21
CA ARG A 38 1.01 2.72 -2.99
C ARG A 38 1.46 2.04 -1.71
N VAL A 39 2.27 0.99 -1.81
CA VAL A 39 2.82 0.30 -0.65
C VAL A 39 3.87 1.22 -0.01
N LEU A 40 3.64 1.63 1.24
CA LEU A 40 4.55 2.49 2.00
C LEU A 40 5.45 1.67 2.94
N SER A 41 4.91 0.62 3.57
CA SER A 41 5.69 -0.26 4.44
C SER A 41 5.13 -1.67 4.46
N ARG A 42 6.00 -2.66 4.34
CA ARG A 42 5.69 -4.09 4.56
C ARG A 42 6.22 -4.59 5.90
N LYS A 43 6.95 -3.73 6.63
CA LYS A 43 7.55 -4.05 7.93
C LYS A 43 6.66 -3.52 9.04
N GLY A 44 5.82 -4.39 9.60
CA GLY A 44 5.01 -4.06 10.77
C GLY A 44 4.14 -5.21 11.23
N GLN A 45 3.32 -5.73 10.33
CA GLN A 45 2.37 -6.81 10.62
C GLN A 45 2.58 -7.96 9.63
N PRO A 46 2.74 -9.21 10.09
CA PRO A 46 2.91 -10.34 9.18
C PRO A 46 1.65 -10.53 8.34
N GLY A 47 1.79 -10.48 7.01
CA GLY A 47 0.68 -10.60 6.06
C GLY A 47 -0.12 -9.30 5.82
N TRP A 48 0.27 -8.18 6.43
CA TRP A 48 -0.37 -6.88 6.24
C TRP A 48 0.62 -5.83 5.79
N TRP A 49 0.22 -5.05 4.80
CA TRP A 49 1.02 -3.96 4.28
C TRP A 49 0.35 -2.64 4.60
N LYS A 50 1.19 -1.63 4.84
CA LYS A 50 0.77 -0.26 4.97
C LYS A 50 0.87 0.39 3.61
N GLY A 51 -0.21 1.00 3.16
CA GLY A 51 -0.20 1.74 1.91
C GLY A 51 -1.09 2.96 1.93
N GLU A 52 -1.09 3.64 0.80
CA GLU A 52 -1.81 4.87 0.56
C GLU A 52 -2.67 4.77 -0.70
N ILE A 53 -3.94 5.17 -0.57
CA ILE A 53 -4.90 5.30 -1.67
C ILE A 53 -5.66 6.60 -1.48
N TYR A 54 -5.79 7.41 -2.54
CA TYR A 54 -6.51 8.70 -2.51
C TYR A 54 -6.15 9.59 -1.29
N GLY A 55 -4.88 9.59 -0.87
CA GLY A 55 -4.40 10.34 0.31
C GLY A 55 -4.78 9.75 1.68
N ARG A 56 -5.47 8.60 1.72
CA ARG A 56 -5.68 7.82 2.94
C ARG A 56 -4.57 6.81 3.11
N VAL A 57 -3.99 6.78 4.31
CA VAL A 57 -2.96 5.81 4.68
C VAL A 57 -3.54 4.83 5.69
N GLY A 58 -3.34 3.53 5.46
CA GLY A 58 -3.78 2.50 6.37
C GLY A 58 -3.15 1.14 6.07
N TRP A 59 -3.48 0.17 6.91
CA TRP A 59 -3.08 -1.23 6.79
C TRP A 59 -4.12 -2.00 5.99
N PHE A 60 -3.66 -2.85 5.09
CA PHE A 60 -4.51 -3.76 4.33
C PHE A 60 -3.83 -5.13 4.23
N PRO A 61 -4.62 -6.22 4.09
CA PRO A 61 -4.07 -7.56 3.96
C PRO A 61 -3.39 -7.72 2.59
N ALA A 62 -2.14 -8.19 2.61
CA ALA A 62 -1.36 -8.44 1.39
C ALA A 62 -2.03 -9.49 0.49
N ASN A 63 -2.76 -10.44 1.10
CA ASN A 63 -3.49 -11.49 0.36
C ASN A 63 -4.64 -10.99 -0.52
N TYR A 64 -5.05 -9.71 -0.36
CA TYR A 64 -6.14 -9.11 -1.13
C TYR A 64 -5.64 -8.26 -2.29
N VAL A 65 -4.32 -8.10 -2.41
CA VAL A 65 -3.67 -7.35 -3.48
C VAL A 65 -2.67 -8.24 -4.19
N ASP A 66 -2.41 -7.93 -5.46
CA ASP A 66 -1.21 -8.38 -6.15
C ASP A 66 -0.19 -7.26 -6.14
N GLU A 67 1.06 -7.55 -5.80
CA GLU A 67 2.16 -6.64 -6.15
C GLU A 67 2.19 -6.52 -7.66
N ASP A 68 2.11 -5.29 -8.18
CA ASP A 68 2.31 -5.05 -9.59
C ASP A 68 3.82 -5.18 -9.86
N TYR A 69 4.25 -6.41 -10.12
CA TYR A 69 5.54 -6.72 -10.72
C TYR A 69 5.40 -6.51 -12.22
N SER A 70 5.26 -5.27 -12.68
CA SER A 70 5.51 -4.96 -14.09
C SER A 70 7.02 -5.07 -14.35
N ASP A 71 7.53 -6.29 -14.29
CA ASP A 71 8.78 -6.74 -14.90
C ASP A 71 8.39 -7.40 -16.23
N TYR A 72 7.84 -6.59 -17.14
CA TYR A 72 7.61 -7.00 -18.53
C TYR A 72 8.45 -6.09 -19.41
N CYS A 73 9.71 -6.48 -19.59
CA CYS A 73 10.51 -6.14 -20.76
C CYS A 73 10.66 -7.38 -21.65
#